data_AF-A0A3B8WA97-F1
#
_entry.id   AF-A0A3B8WA97-F1
#
_cell.length_a   1.000
_cell.length_b   1.000
_cell.length_c   1.000
_cell.angle_alpha   90.00
_cell.angle_beta   90.00
_cell.angle_gamma   90.00
#
_symmetry.space_group_name_H-M   'P 1'
#
loop_
_entity.id
_entity.type
_entity.pdbx_description
1 polymer ?
#
loop_
_entity_poly.entity_id
_entity_poly.type
_entity_poly.pdbx_seq_one_letter_code
_entity_poly.pdbx_strand_id
1 'polypeptide(L)'
;DIEKLRAMNLALGGSVDNAIVVDDYKILNEDGLRYDDEFVKHKVLDAIGDLYLLGNSLIGEFRGIKSGHDLNNKLLRKLRAEEDAWEVVTFDDEATAPISYMKPVLAAG
;
A
#
# COMPACT_ATOMS: atom_id res chain seq x y z
N ASP A 1 -20.04 -7.95 10.43
CA ASP A 1 -19.68 -6.75 9.64
C ASP A 1 -19.88 -6.84 8.13
N ILE A 2 -19.60 -7.95 7.45
CA ILE A 2 -19.76 -8.07 5.99
C ILE A 2 -21.21 -7.81 5.52
N GLU A 3 -22.23 -8.33 6.21
CA GLU A 3 -23.64 -8.07 5.85
C GLU A 3 -24.02 -6.59 5.97
N LYS A 4 -23.46 -5.90 6.96
CA LYS A 4 -23.67 -4.46 7.18
C LYS A 4 -22.97 -3.63 6.10
N LEU A 5 -21.77 -4.02 5.68
CA LEU A 5 -21.06 -3.39 4.57
C LEU A 5 -21.78 -3.60 3.24
N ARG A 6 -22.28 -4.81 2.97
CA ARG A 6 -23.08 -5.12 1.78
C ARG A 6 -24.39 -4.33 1.76
N ALA A 7 -25.05 -4.16 2.90
CA ALA A 7 -26.22 -3.29 3.02
C ALA A 7 -25.91 -1.81 2.73
N MET A 8 -24.65 -1.38 2.86
CA MET A 8 -24.16 -0.05 2.48
C MET A 8 -23.59 0.00 1.05
N ASN A 9 -23.80 -1.03 0.22
CA ASN A 9 -23.19 -1.19 -1.11
C ASN A 9 -21.65 -1.20 -1.12
N LEU A 10 -21.02 -1.58 -0.01
CA LEU A 10 -19.58 -1.77 0.12
C LEU A 10 -19.23 -3.27 0.14
N ALA A 11 -18.03 -3.62 -0.33
CA ALA A 11 -17.54 -5.02 -0.37
C ALA A 11 -18.45 -6.01 -1.15
N LEU A 12 -19.18 -5.54 -2.16
CA LEU A 12 -20.11 -6.35 -2.96
C LEU A 12 -19.43 -7.48 -3.74
N GLY A 13 -18.15 -7.30 -4.11
CA GLY A 13 -17.33 -8.32 -4.77
C GLY A 13 -16.48 -9.17 -3.82
N GLY A 14 -16.57 -8.98 -2.50
CA GLY A 14 -15.74 -9.73 -1.54
C GLY A 14 -16.16 -11.20 -1.43
N SER A 15 -15.25 -12.11 -1.76
CA SER A 15 -15.33 -13.55 -1.51
C SER A 15 -14.07 -14.01 -0.76
N VAL A 16 -14.09 -15.23 -0.21
CA VAL A 16 -12.90 -15.84 0.40
C VAL A 16 -11.73 -15.98 -0.59
N ASP A 17 -11.99 -15.95 -1.90
CA ASP A 17 -10.96 -16.07 -2.93
C ASP A 17 -10.15 -14.77 -3.13
N ASN A 18 -10.72 -13.62 -2.74
CA ASN A 18 -10.10 -12.30 -2.97
C ASN A 18 -9.92 -11.45 -1.71
N ALA A 19 -10.49 -11.86 -0.59
CA ALA A 19 -10.34 -11.21 0.70
C ALA A 19 -10.16 -12.25 1.80
N ILE A 20 -9.29 -11.95 2.76
CA ILE A 20 -9.16 -12.74 3.98
C ILE A 20 -10.35 -12.38 4.85
N VAL A 21 -11.29 -13.32 5.01
CA VAL A 21 -12.45 -13.12 5.86
C VAL A 21 -12.11 -13.64 7.25
N VAL A 22 -12.16 -12.74 8.23
CA VAL A 22 -11.91 -13.05 9.64
C VAL A 22 -13.24 -12.99 10.38
N ASP A 23 -13.60 -14.08 11.04
CA ASP A 23 -14.64 -14.13 12.07
C ASP A 23 -13.98 -13.88 13.45
N ASP A 24 -14.78 -13.66 14.50
CA ASP A 24 -14.32 -13.19 15.82
C ASP A 24 -13.13 -13.97 16.41
N TYR A 25 -12.90 -15.22 15.98
CA TYR A 25 -11.80 -16.06 16.47
C TYR A 25 -11.09 -16.90 15.39
N LYS A 26 -11.47 -16.83 14.10
CA LYS A 26 -10.92 -17.71 13.06
C LYS A 26 -10.88 -17.04 11.68
N ILE A 27 -9.82 -17.34 10.94
CA ILE A 27 -9.74 -17.09 9.50
C ILE A 27 -10.65 -18.11 8.81
N LEU A 28 -11.55 -17.64 7.95
CA LEU A 28 -12.51 -18.48 7.24
C LEU A 28 -11.96 -19.04 5.92
N ASN A 29 -10.80 -18.57 5.47
CA ASN A 29 -10.11 -19.10 4.31
C ASN A 29 -9.61 -20.52 4.60
N GLU A 30 -10.04 -21.51 3.82
CA GLU A 30 -9.67 -22.94 4.01
C GLU A 30 -8.15 -23.16 3.93
N ASP A 31 -7.46 -22.38 3.10
CA ASP A 31 -6.00 -22.42 2.94
C ASP A 31 -5.22 -21.63 3.99
N GLY A 32 -5.91 -20.89 4.89
CA GLY A 32 -5.28 -20.05 5.91
C GLY A 32 -4.65 -18.77 5.35
N LEU A 33 -3.59 -18.28 6.02
CA LEU A 33 -2.82 -17.11 5.59
C LEU A 33 -1.66 -17.53 4.69
N ARG A 34 -1.29 -16.66 3.74
CA ARG A 34 -0.05 -16.80 2.97
C ARG A 34 1.18 -16.51 3.81
N TYR A 35 1.04 -15.64 4.82
CA TYR A 35 2.07 -15.29 5.79
C TYR A 35 1.46 -15.04 7.17
N ASP A 36 2.17 -15.38 8.24
CA ASP A 36 1.72 -15.13 9.61
C ASP A 36 1.46 -13.63 9.90
N ASP A 37 2.13 -12.74 9.15
CA ASP A 37 2.04 -11.28 9.25
C ASP A 37 1.29 -10.61 8.08
N GLU A 38 0.45 -11.37 7.35
CA GLU A 38 -0.20 -10.93 6.12
C GLU A 38 -1.04 -9.65 6.29
N PHE A 39 -1.72 -9.47 7.43
CA PHE A 39 -2.47 -8.25 7.73
C PHE A 39 -1.59 -7.00 7.77
N VAL A 40 -0.40 -7.10 8.37
CA VAL A 40 0.55 -5.97 8.45
C VAL A 40 1.18 -5.73 7.09
N LYS A 41 1.52 -6.78 6.35
CA LYS A 41 2.04 -6.65 4.97
C LYS A 41 1.04 -5.98 4.05
N HIS A 42 -0.25 -6.27 4.20
CA HIS A 42 -1.30 -5.57 3.45
C HIS A 42 -1.35 -4.08 3.79
N LYS A 43 -1.15 -3.70 5.07
CA LYS A 43 -1.06 -2.28 5.46
C LYS A 43 0.16 -1.58 4.89
N VAL A 44 1.28 -2.29 4.76
CA VAL A 44 2.47 -1.76 4.06
C VAL A 44 2.17 -1.59 2.57
N LEU A 45 1.49 -2.56 1.94
CA LEU A 45 1.08 -2.47 0.53
C LEU A 45 0.11 -1.30 0.28
N ASP A 46 -0.90 -1.14 1.13
CA ASP A 46 -1.82 0.01 1.13
C ASP A 46 -1.04 1.33 1.20
N ALA A 47 -0.09 1.43 2.13
CA ALA A 47 0.71 2.63 2.31
C ALA A 47 1.58 2.94 1.09
N ILE A 48 2.21 1.94 0.47
CA ILE A 48 2.98 2.14 -0.77
C ILE A 48 2.08 2.70 -1.88
N GLY A 49 0.88 2.13 -2.06
CA GLY A 49 -0.10 2.62 -3.04
C GLY A 49 -0.53 4.06 -2.76
N ASP A 50 -0.86 4.38 -1.50
CA ASP A 50 -1.24 5.73 -1.10
C ASP A 50 -0.10 6.73 -1.34
N LEU A 51 1.14 6.41 -0.94
CA LEU A 51 2.31 7.26 -1.10
C LEU A 51 2.61 7.56 -2.58
N TYR A 52 2.34 6.61 -3.46
CA TYR A 52 2.55 6.78 -4.90
C TYR A 52 1.59 7.82 -5.53
N LEU A 53 0.53 8.23 -4.84
CA LEU A 53 -0.31 9.38 -5.24
C LEU A 53 0.47 10.71 -5.27
N LEU A 54 1.70 10.75 -4.74
CA LEU A 54 2.63 11.86 -4.94
C LEU A 54 2.99 12.07 -6.43
N GLY A 55 2.90 11.03 -7.26
CA GLY A 55 3.21 11.09 -8.70
C GLY A 55 4.67 10.75 -9.04
N ASN A 56 5.53 10.56 -8.05
CA ASN A 56 6.91 10.13 -8.19
C ASN A 56 7.25 9.10 -7.11
N SER A 57 8.25 8.24 -7.39
CA SER A 57 8.83 7.36 -6.37
C SER A 57 9.49 8.18 -5.27
N LEU A 58 9.41 7.69 -4.03
CA LEU A 58 9.92 8.38 -2.86
C LEU A 58 11.29 7.82 -2.44
N ILE A 59 12.26 8.71 -2.23
CA ILE A 59 13.51 8.40 -1.55
C ILE A 59 13.37 8.92 -0.12
N GLY A 60 13.24 8.02 0.85
CA GLY A 60 12.98 8.37 2.24
C GLY A 60 12.40 7.20 3.02
N GLU A 61 11.97 7.48 4.25
CA GLU A 61 11.42 6.48 5.16
C GLU A 61 9.98 6.82 5.56
N PHE A 62 9.05 5.87 5.41
CA PHE A 62 7.68 6.00 5.90
C PHE A 62 7.47 5.17 7.17
N ARG A 63 6.93 5.78 8.22
CA ARG A 63 6.54 5.11 9.47
C ARG A 63 5.08 5.40 9.79
N GLY A 64 4.24 4.36 9.76
CA GLY A 64 2.82 4.46 10.11
C GLY A 64 2.51 3.71 11.41
N ILE A 65 1.95 4.41 12.40
CA ILE A 65 1.42 3.80 13.64
C ILE A 65 -0.10 3.82 13.55
N LYS A 66 -0.73 2.66 13.36
CA LYS A 66 -2.18 2.51 13.13
C LYS A 66 -2.69 3.45 12.01
N SER A 67 -1.86 3.66 10.98
CA SER A 67 -2.20 4.53 9.85
C SER A 67 -3.20 3.85 8.91
N GLY A 68 -4.03 4.67 8.27
CA GLY A 68 -4.91 4.26 7.18
C GLY A 68 -4.93 5.32 6.08
N HIS A 69 -5.72 5.09 5.04
CA HIS A 69 -5.72 5.93 3.83
C HIS A 69 -5.92 7.43 4.09
N ASP A 70 -6.81 7.81 5.01
CA ASP A 70 -7.03 9.22 5.37
C ASP A 70 -5.78 9.88 5.96
N LEU A 71 -5.09 9.20 6.89
CA LEU A 71 -3.88 9.72 7.50
C LEU A 71 -2.71 9.77 6.52
N ASN A 72 -2.59 8.74 5.66
CA ASN A 72 -1.60 8.73 4.58
C ASN A 72 -1.82 9.91 3.63
N ASN A 73 -3.07 10.17 3.22
CA ASN A 73 -3.37 11.31 2.34
C ASN A 73 -3.06 12.67 3.01
N LYS A 74 -3.37 12.84 4.30
CA LYS A 74 -3.03 14.04 5.06
C LYS A 74 -1.52 14.28 5.13
N LEU A 75 -0.74 13.22 5.33
CA LEU A 75 0.73 13.28 5.30
C LEU A 75 1.22 13.81 3.95
N LEU A 76 0.71 13.26 2.84
CA LEU A 76 1.12 13.68 1.51
C LEU A 76 0.76 15.14 1.20
N ARG A 77 -0.44 15.58 1.61
CA ARG A 77 -0.83 16.99 1.46
C ARG A 77 0.08 17.91 2.26
N LYS A 78 0.45 17.51 3.47
CA LYS A 78 1.37 18.29 4.30
C LYS A 78 2.76 18.36 3.68
N LEU A 79 3.31 17.22 3.24
CA LEU A 79 4.61 17.17 2.56
C LEU A 79 4.64 18.08 1.34
N ARG A 80 3.59 18.04 0.50
CA ARG A 80 3.48 18.92 -0.67
C ARG A 80 3.41 20.40 -0.33
N ALA A 81 2.80 20.76 0.80
CA ALA A 81 2.67 22.14 1.23
C ALA A 81 3.96 22.69 1.88
N GLU A 82 4.79 21.81 2.46
CA GLU A 82 6.09 22.15 3.03
C GLU A 82 7.19 21.95 1.97
N GLU A 83 7.31 22.90 1.04
CA GLU A 83 8.28 22.82 -0.08
C GLU A 83 9.74 22.70 0.40
N ASP A 84 10.07 23.20 1.58
CA ASP A 84 11.40 23.08 2.18
C ASP A 84 11.71 21.67 2.73
N ALA A 85 10.69 20.79 2.80
CA ALA A 85 10.80 19.44 3.37
C ALA A 85 11.11 18.36 2.31
N TRP A 86 11.17 18.71 1.03
CA TRP A 86 11.45 17.77 -0.06
C TRP A 86 12.12 18.44 -1.25
N GLU A 87 12.75 17.64 -2.10
CA GLU A 87 13.31 18.08 -3.37
C GLU A 87 13.05 17.04 -4.46
N VAL A 88 13.03 17.49 -5.72
CA VAL A 88 13.02 16.58 -6.87
C VAL A 88 14.45 16.30 -7.29
N VAL A 89 14.82 15.03 -7.31
CA VAL A 89 16.14 14.58 -7.75
C VAL A 89 16.03 13.65 -8.94
N THR A 90 17.04 13.71 -9.81
CA THR A 90 17.23 12.79 -10.94
C THR A 90 18.64 12.22 -10.87
N PHE A 91 18.80 10.96 -11.29
CA PHE A 91 20.10 10.29 -11.35
C PHE A 91 20.39 9.91 -12.79
N ASP A 92 21.45 10.49 -13.36
CA ASP A 92 21.89 10.18 -14.73
C ASP A 92 22.59 8.81 -14.81
N ASP A 93 23.21 8.38 -13.71
CA ASP A 93 23.84 7.08 -13.56
C ASP A 93 23.08 6.22 -12.54
N GLU A 94 22.48 5.13 -13.02
CA GLU A 94 21.75 4.15 -12.20
C GLU A 94 22.61 3.59 -11.05
N ALA A 95 23.93 3.47 -11.23
CA ALA A 95 24.82 2.93 -10.20
C ALA A 95 24.96 3.87 -8.99
N THR A 96 24.62 5.15 -9.15
CA THR A 96 24.69 6.16 -8.09
C THR A 96 23.35 6.38 -7.39
N ALA A 97 22.25 5.83 -7.92
CA ALA A 97 20.93 5.97 -7.33
C ALA A 97 20.81 5.11 -6.06
N PRO A 98 20.21 5.63 -4.97
CA PRO A 98 20.04 4.88 -3.73
C PRO A 98 18.96 3.78 -3.83
N ILE A 99 18.18 3.79 -4.92
CA ILE A 99 17.12 2.81 -5.21
C ILE A 99 17.39 2.22 -6.59
N SER A 100 17.52 0.90 -6.66
CA SER A 100 17.62 0.15 -7.92
C SER A 100 16.27 -0.44 -8.31
N TYR A 101 15.89 -0.34 -9.57
CA TYR A 101 14.72 -1.02 -10.12
C TYR A 101 15.13 -2.31 -10.84
N MET A 102 14.25 -3.31 -10.81
CA MET A 102 14.45 -4.49 -11.65
C MET A 102 14.35 -4.08 -13.11
N LYS A 103 15.21 -4.66 -13.96
CA LYS A 103 15.08 -4.49 -15.41
C LYS A 103 13.68 -4.92 -15.83
N PRO A 104 12.97 -4.13 -16.63
CA PRO A 104 11.64 -4.50 -17.09
C PRO A 104 11.75 -5.85 -17.80
N VAL A 105 10.95 -6.83 -17.37
CA VAL A 105 10.72 -8.02 -18.16
C VAL A 105 9.96 -7.53 -19.38
N LEU A 106 10.66 -7.40 -20.51
CA LEU A 106 10.00 -7.24 -21.79
C LEU A 106 9.08 -8.47 -21.91
N ALA A 107 7.77 -8.25 -21.79
CA ALA A 107 6.81 -9.26 -22.17
C ALA A 107 7.12 -9.58 -23.63
N ALA A 108 7.62 -10.78 -23.90
CA ALA A 108 7.75 -11.28 -25.25
C ALA A 108 6.35 -11.20 -25.88
N GLY A 109 6.21 -10.36 -26.90
CA GLY A 109 4.98 -10.22 -27.67
C GLY A 109 4.68 -11.45 -28.51
#